data_AF-A0A7J4GP91-F1
#
_entry.id   AF-A0A7J4GP91-F1
#
_cell.length_a   1.000
_cell.length_b   1.000
_cell.length_c   1.000
_cell.angle_alpha   90.00
_cell.angle_beta   90.00
_cell.angle_gamma   90.00
#
_symmetry.space_group_name_H-M   'P 1'
#
loop_
_entity.id
_entity.type
_entity.pdbx_description
1 polymer ?
#
loop_
_entity_poly.entity_id
_entity_poly.type
_entity_poly.pdbx_seq_one_letter_code
_entity_poly.pdbx_strand_id
1 'polypeptide(L)'
;MEIAKMLNTTILACLLILTGCLGLFDDDDVIDDAEGGTTTTAAGTAPAVQLTQASFPEPVPVYNSSTGELVSYSGHIFAVYWAMMDVDGSIASAGFDIDLDGTIDVSVTTAKGVTNLSIPTSQWVSTSSVTPSNSALITTVAFIATDDDSLSTVQMMTVSTGDLYFGPSMYVLSTADHADDVED
;
A
#
# COMPACT_ATOMS: atom_id res chain seq x y z
N MET A 1 -23.08 -8.66 -58.98
CA MET A 1 -22.61 -9.30 -57.74
C MET A 1 -21.13 -9.74 -57.78
N GLU A 2 -20.42 -9.57 -58.90
CA GLU A 2 -18.97 -9.86 -58.99
C GLU A 2 -18.07 -8.66 -58.68
N ILE A 3 -18.52 -7.44 -58.99
CA ILE A 3 -17.74 -6.20 -58.74
C ILE A 3 -17.51 -5.97 -57.23
N ALA A 4 -18.51 -6.24 -56.38
CA ALA A 4 -18.37 -6.12 -54.93
C ALA A 4 -17.41 -7.16 -54.34
N LYS A 5 -17.33 -8.36 -54.93
CA LYS A 5 -16.40 -9.41 -54.51
C LYS A 5 -14.96 -9.09 -54.92
N MET A 6 -14.77 -8.52 -56.12
CA MET A 6 -13.47 -8.03 -56.56
C MET A 6 -12.96 -6.88 -55.69
N LEU A 7 -13.82 -5.92 -55.35
CA LEU A 7 -13.42 -4.77 -54.53
C LEU A 7 -12.94 -5.20 -53.12
N ASN A 8 -13.68 -6.09 -52.46
CA ASN A 8 -13.29 -6.58 -51.13
C ASN A 8 -11.98 -7.38 -51.18
N THR A 9 -11.75 -8.13 -52.25
CA THR A 9 -10.50 -8.91 -52.43
C THR A 9 -9.31 -7.99 -52.66
N THR A 10 -9.48 -6.94 -53.47
CA THR A 10 -8.42 -5.95 -53.71
C THR A 10 -8.10 -5.16 -52.45
N ILE A 11 -9.11 -4.72 -51.70
CA ILE A 11 -8.91 -4.00 -50.43
C ILE A 11 -8.17 -4.88 -49.41
N LEU A 12 -8.53 -6.16 -49.31
CA LEU A 12 -7.87 -7.10 -48.42
C LEU A 12 -6.41 -7.36 -48.82
N ALA A 13 -6.11 -7.46 -50.12
CA ALA A 13 -4.74 -7.58 -50.62
C ALA A 13 -3.92 -6.32 -50.35
N CYS A 14 -4.50 -5.13 -50.53
CA CYS A 14 -3.84 -3.86 -50.19
C CYS A 14 -3.58 -3.75 -48.68
N LEU A 15 -4.52 -4.17 -47.83
CA LEU A 15 -4.34 -4.20 -46.37
C LEU A 15 -3.20 -5.15 -45.97
N LEU A 16 -3.12 -6.34 -46.56
CA LEU A 16 -2.05 -7.32 -46.32
C LEU A 16 -0.66 -6.82 -46.71
N ILE A 17 -0.56 -6.02 -47.78
CA ILE A 17 0.69 -5.37 -48.19
C ILE A 17 1.05 -4.23 -47.22
N LEU A 18 0.07 -3.43 -46.81
CA LEU A 18 0.28 -2.28 -45.92
C LEU A 18 0.60 -2.68 -44.47
N THR A 19 0.15 -3.85 -44.03
CA THR A 19 0.45 -4.42 -42.69
C THR A 19 1.77 -5.18 -42.64
N GLY A 20 2.57 -5.18 -43.72
CA GLY A 20 3.95 -5.69 -43.70
C GLY A 20 4.10 -7.20 -43.56
N CYS A 21 3.03 -8.00 -43.75
CA CYS A 21 3.07 -9.45 -43.58
C CYS A 21 3.47 -10.23 -44.86
N LEU A 22 3.77 -9.54 -45.97
CA LEU A 22 4.48 -10.09 -47.12
C LEU A 22 5.88 -9.48 -47.16
N GLY A 23 6.88 -10.23 -46.65
CA GLY A 23 8.29 -9.92 -46.84
C GLY A 23 8.68 -10.00 -48.31
N LEU A 24 8.49 -8.91 -49.04
CA LEU A 24 8.97 -8.66 -50.39
C LEU A 24 9.99 -7.51 -50.33
N PHE A 25 11.05 -7.70 -49.55
CA PHE A 25 12.21 -6.82 -49.61
C PHE A 25 13.38 -7.63 -50.13
N ASP A 26 13.92 -7.16 -51.25
CA ASP A 26 15.22 -7.56 -51.76
C ASP A 26 16.29 -7.22 -50.70
N ASP A 27 17.35 -8.01 -50.74
CA ASP A 27 18.35 -8.27 -49.70
C ASP A 27 19.28 -7.10 -49.31
N ASP A 28 18.89 -5.83 -49.46
CA ASP A 28 19.82 -4.70 -49.23
C ASP A 28 19.24 -3.39 -48.67
N ASP A 29 17.94 -3.29 -48.38
CA ASP A 29 17.41 -2.12 -47.69
C ASP A 29 17.28 -2.41 -46.19
N VAL A 30 18.16 -1.76 -45.42
CA VAL A 30 18.11 -1.69 -43.96
C VAL A 30 16.71 -1.26 -43.56
N ILE A 31 15.93 -2.22 -43.08
CA ILE A 31 14.73 -1.96 -42.31
C ILE A 31 15.23 -1.19 -41.09
N ASP A 32 14.99 0.12 -41.08
CA ASP A 32 15.08 0.93 -39.87
C ASP A 32 14.20 0.24 -38.84
N ASP A 33 14.83 -0.18 -37.74
CA ASP A 33 14.26 -1.04 -36.72
C ASP A 33 12.88 -0.51 -36.37
N ALA A 34 11.84 -1.28 -36.68
CA ALA A 34 10.48 -0.92 -36.34
C ALA A 34 10.48 -0.70 -34.84
N GLU A 35 10.45 0.56 -34.40
CA GLU A 35 10.63 0.96 -33.00
C GLU A 35 9.89 -0.04 -32.14
N GLY A 36 10.68 -0.93 -31.55
CA GLY A 36 10.19 -2.08 -30.82
C GLY A 36 9.32 -1.50 -29.74
N GLY A 37 8.01 -1.67 -29.90
CA GLY A 37 7.03 -1.24 -28.93
C GLY A 37 7.57 -1.68 -27.58
N THR A 38 7.87 -0.68 -26.74
CA THR A 38 8.46 -0.89 -25.43
C THR A 38 7.65 -2.01 -24.81
N THR A 39 8.26 -3.16 -24.54
CA THR A 39 7.63 -4.15 -23.70
C THR A 39 7.46 -3.42 -22.38
N THR A 40 6.28 -2.84 -22.15
CA THR A 40 5.91 -2.40 -20.82
C THR A 40 5.84 -3.70 -20.06
N THR A 41 6.94 -4.10 -19.41
CA THR A 41 6.87 -4.91 -18.20
C THR A 41 5.70 -4.33 -17.43
N ALA A 42 4.68 -5.15 -17.17
CA ALA A 42 3.54 -4.72 -16.40
C ALA A 42 4.09 -3.98 -15.18
N ALA A 43 3.70 -2.74 -14.98
CA ALA A 43 4.13 -2.00 -13.81
C ALA A 43 3.69 -2.84 -12.59
N GLY A 44 4.64 -3.14 -11.69
CA GLY A 44 4.35 -3.92 -10.50
C GLY A 44 3.21 -3.32 -9.68
N THR A 45 2.57 -4.14 -8.86
CA THR A 45 1.43 -3.75 -8.05
C THR A 45 1.86 -3.65 -6.59
N ALA A 46 1.63 -2.49 -5.97
CA ALA A 46 1.88 -2.38 -4.53
C ALA A 46 0.98 -3.35 -3.74
N PRO A 47 1.45 -3.91 -2.60
CA PRO A 47 0.66 -4.85 -1.83
C PRO A 47 -0.68 -4.27 -1.37
N ALA A 48 -1.75 -5.05 -1.38
CA ALA A 48 -2.97 -4.70 -0.68
C ALA A 48 -2.82 -5.04 0.81
N VAL A 49 -3.15 -4.09 1.70
CA VAL A 49 -3.10 -4.28 3.16
C VAL A 49 -4.49 -4.04 3.76
N GLN A 50 -4.85 -4.84 4.75
CA GLN A 50 -6.02 -4.66 5.59
C GLN A 50 -5.63 -4.75 7.07
N LEU A 51 -6.09 -3.78 7.87
CA LEU A 51 -5.98 -3.78 9.32
C LEU A 51 -7.37 -3.76 9.97
N THR A 52 -7.51 -4.45 11.10
CA THR A 52 -8.69 -4.33 11.97
C THR A 52 -8.27 -4.44 13.43
N GLN A 53 -8.74 -3.51 14.27
CA GLN A 53 -8.49 -3.57 15.71
C GLN A 53 -9.18 -4.82 16.26
N ALA A 54 -8.41 -5.72 16.87
CA ALA A 54 -8.88 -7.00 17.38
C ALA A 54 -9.14 -6.98 18.90
N SER A 55 -8.61 -6.00 19.63
CA SER A 55 -8.94 -5.76 21.04
C SER A 55 -8.92 -4.27 21.39
N PHE A 56 -9.58 -3.90 22.49
CA PHE A 56 -9.42 -2.56 23.07
C PHE A 56 -8.02 -2.42 23.70
N PRO A 57 -7.44 -1.20 23.72
CA PRO A 57 -6.19 -0.93 24.44
C PRO A 57 -6.35 -1.10 25.94
N GLU A 58 -5.52 -1.95 26.52
CA GLU A 58 -5.43 -2.15 27.96
C GLU A 58 -4.15 -1.50 28.50
N PRO A 59 -4.22 -0.76 29.61
CA PRO A 59 -3.05 -0.11 30.18
C PRO A 59 -2.08 -1.14 30.78
N VAL A 60 -0.78 -0.93 30.60
CA VAL A 60 0.27 -1.82 31.13
C VAL A 60 0.77 -1.27 32.48
N PRO A 61 0.43 -1.90 33.62
CA PRO A 61 0.77 -1.39 34.94
C PRO A 61 2.26 -1.60 35.28
N VAL A 62 2.85 -0.61 35.94
CA VAL A 62 4.21 -0.66 36.48
C VAL A 62 4.13 -0.64 38.01
N TYR A 63 4.63 -1.71 38.63
CA TYR A 63 4.61 -1.87 40.09
C TYR A 63 5.96 -1.54 40.71
N ASN A 64 5.94 -1.00 41.93
CA ASN A 64 7.12 -0.88 42.76
C ASN A 64 7.62 -2.28 43.15
N SER A 65 8.87 -2.61 42.82
CA SER A 65 9.43 -3.94 43.08
C SER A 65 9.61 -4.28 44.56
N SER A 66 9.64 -3.28 45.44
CA SER A 66 9.81 -3.45 46.89
C SER A 66 8.49 -3.49 47.65
N THR A 67 7.49 -2.69 47.25
CA THR A 67 6.18 -2.61 47.94
C THR A 67 5.07 -3.38 47.25
N GLY A 68 5.21 -3.70 45.96
CA GLY A 68 4.14 -4.30 45.13
C GLY A 68 3.03 -3.33 44.74
N GLU A 69 3.13 -2.05 45.13
CA GLU A 69 2.12 -1.03 44.83
C GLU A 69 2.22 -0.55 43.38
N LEU A 70 1.08 -0.20 42.78
CA LEU A 70 1.03 0.41 41.45
C LEU A 70 1.65 1.81 41.51
N VAL A 71 2.58 2.10 40.60
CA VAL A 71 3.28 3.38 40.52
C VAL A 71 2.83 4.20 39.31
N SER A 72 2.70 3.54 38.16
CA SER A 72 2.37 4.21 36.89
C SER A 72 1.91 3.21 35.84
N TYR A 73 1.70 3.70 34.62
CA TYR A 73 1.46 2.89 33.43
C TYR A 73 2.54 3.19 32.38
N SER A 74 3.16 2.16 31.81
CA SER A 74 4.24 2.31 30.82
C SER A 74 3.72 2.54 29.41
N GLY A 75 2.46 2.18 29.15
CA GLY A 75 1.83 2.26 27.85
C GLY A 75 0.51 1.51 27.83
N HIS A 76 0.07 1.15 26.62
CA HIS A 76 -1.10 0.31 26.40
C HIS A 76 -0.77 -0.84 25.45
N ILE A 77 -1.43 -1.97 25.63
CA ILE A 77 -1.33 -3.14 24.77
C ILE A 77 -2.67 -3.40 24.09
N PHE A 78 -2.66 -3.68 22.79
CA PHE A 78 -3.84 -4.10 22.03
C PHE A 78 -3.46 -5.05 20.90
N ALA A 79 -4.43 -5.85 20.46
CA ALA A 79 -4.30 -6.75 19.34
C ALA A 79 -4.79 -6.09 18.05
N VAL A 80 -4.04 -6.29 16.96
CA VAL A 80 -4.44 -5.90 15.61
C VAL A 80 -4.48 -7.14 14.73
N TYR A 81 -5.63 -7.39 14.11
CA TYR A 81 -5.71 -8.30 12.98
C TYR A 81 -5.18 -7.58 11.74
N TRP A 82 -4.37 -8.28 10.96
CA TRP A 82 -3.79 -7.76 9.74
C TRP A 82 -3.77 -8.84 8.67
N ALA A 83 -3.88 -8.41 7.42
CA ALA A 83 -3.72 -9.24 6.24
C ALA A 83 -3.08 -8.42 5.13
N MET A 84 -2.27 -9.09 4.32
CA MET A 84 -1.66 -8.51 3.14
C MET A 84 -1.66 -9.51 1.98
N MET A 85 -1.68 -8.97 0.78
CA MET A 85 -1.60 -9.74 -0.46
C MET A 85 -0.83 -8.91 -1.46
N ASP A 86 0.05 -9.57 -2.19
CA ASP A 86 0.55 -9.04 -3.44
C ASP A 86 0.10 -9.96 -4.59
N VAL A 87 -0.26 -9.36 -5.71
CA VAL A 87 -1.00 -10.00 -6.81
C VAL A 87 -0.11 -10.40 -7.98
N ASP A 88 1.06 -9.78 -8.12
CA ASP A 88 1.99 -10.01 -9.22
C ASP A 88 3.39 -10.47 -8.78
N GLY A 89 3.66 -10.55 -7.49
CA GLY A 89 4.97 -10.96 -6.96
C GLY A 89 4.91 -11.55 -5.55
N SER A 90 5.84 -11.11 -4.70
CA SER A 90 6.01 -11.58 -3.33
C SER A 90 6.38 -10.44 -2.39
N ILE A 91 5.75 -10.43 -1.21
CA ILE A 91 6.08 -9.46 -0.17
C ILE A 91 7.53 -9.63 0.32
N ALA A 92 8.38 -8.65 0.03
CA ALA A 92 9.76 -8.59 0.47
C ALA A 92 9.89 -8.25 1.96
N SER A 93 9.06 -7.34 2.47
CA SER A 93 9.02 -7.01 3.89
C SER A 93 7.65 -6.52 4.34
N ALA A 94 7.29 -6.77 5.60
CA ALA A 94 6.09 -6.21 6.19
C ALA A 94 6.15 -6.11 7.71
N GLY A 95 5.38 -5.19 8.28
CA GLY A 95 5.23 -5.07 9.72
C GLY A 95 4.61 -3.75 10.15
N PHE A 96 4.59 -3.55 11.46
CA PHE A 96 4.07 -2.33 12.07
C PHE A 96 5.18 -1.32 12.30
N ASP A 97 4.87 -0.07 12.01
CA ASP A 97 5.59 1.13 12.44
C ASP A 97 4.71 1.81 13.49
N ILE A 98 5.20 1.85 14.73
CA ILE A 98 4.44 2.26 15.91
C ILE A 98 4.76 3.69 16.36
N ASP A 99 5.84 4.29 15.86
CA ASP A 99 6.20 5.68 16.10
C ASP A 99 6.15 6.58 14.85
N LEU A 100 5.76 6.00 13.72
CA LEU A 100 5.52 6.63 12.43
C LEU A 100 6.77 7.28 11.84
N ASP A 101 7.95 6.69 12.07
CA ASP A 101 9.23 7.18 11.53
C ASP A 101 9.54 6.67 10.10
N GLY A 102 8.71 5.78 9.56
CA GLY A 102 8.86 5.15 8.26
C GLY A 102 9.60 3.80 8.29
N THR A 103 10.02 3.34 9.46
CA THR A 103 10.74 2.07 9.67
C THR A 103 9.83 1.05 10.35
N ILE A 104 9.93 -0.22 9.93
CA ILE A 104 9.19 -1.31 10.57
C ILE A 104 9.82 -1.62 11.96
N ASP A 105 9.06 -1.38 13.02
CA ASP A 105 9.40 -1.73 14.41
C ASP A 105 9.08 -3.19 14.74
N VAL A 106 7.92 -3.66 14.28
CA VAL A 106 7.41 -5.00 14.58
C VAL A 106 7.17 -5.74 13.27
N SER A 107 8.18 -6.50 12.83
CA SER A 107 8.12 -7.28 11.59
C SER A 107 7.15 -8.47 11.67
N VAL A 108 6.57 -8.82 10.52
CA VAL A 108 5.75 -10.01 10.32
C VAL A 108 6.17 -10.72 9.04
N THR A 109 5.98 -12.04 8.98
CA THR A 109 6.50 -12.89 7.88
C THR A 109 5.45 -13.78 7.22
N THR A 110 4.18 -13.64 7.63
CA THR A 110 3.08 -14.43 7.07
C THR A 110 2.09 -13.48 6.39
N ALA A 111 1.20 -13.99 5.53
CA ALA A 111 0.27 -13.14 4.79
C ALA A 111 -0.91 -12.59 5.64
N LYS A 112 -1.13 -13.11 6.84
CA LYS A 112 -2.19 -12.67 7.76
C LYS A 112 -1.91 -13.14 9.18
N GLY A 113 -2.39 -12.40 10.16
CA GLY A 113 -2.23 -12.77 11.56
C GLY A 113 -2.89 -11.80 12.52
N VAL A 114 -2.61 -12.03 13.80
CA VAL A 114 -2.94 -11.10 14.88
C VAL A 114 -1.65 -10.81 15.65
N THR A 115 -1.33 -9.54 15.82
CA THR A 115 -0.15 -9.11 16.58
C THR A 115 -0.59 -8.26 17.77
N ASN A 116 -0.01 -8.53 18.94
CA ASN A 116 -0.14 -7.64 20.10
C ASN A 116 0.89 -6.53 19.99
N LEU A 117 0.43 -5.28 19.92
CA LEU A 117 1.27 -4.10 19.90
C LEU A 117 1.28 -3.47 21.29
N SER A 118 2.47 -3.14 21.77
CA SER A 118 2.68 -2.44 23.04
C SER A 118 3.21 -1.04 22.74
N ILE A 119 2.36 -0.03 22.94
CA ILE A 119 2.66 1.36 22.59
C ILE A 119 2.99 2.15 23.87
N PRO A 120 4.22 2.70 24.01
CA PRO A 120 4.61 3.47 25.17
C PRO A 120 3.73 4.71 25.38
N THR A 121 3.50 5.13 26.63
CA THR A 121 2.65 6.30 26.95
C THR A 121 3.09 7.58 26.23
N SER A 122 4.37 7.73 25.87
CA SER A 122 4.89 8.88 25.11
C SER A 122 4.39 8.98 23.66
N GLN A 123 3.89 7.87 23.09
CA GLN A 123 3.33 7.81 21.73
C GLN A 123 1.81 8.03 21.72
N TRP A 124 1.20 8.35 22.86
CA TRP A 124 -0.23 8.63 22.98
C TRP A 124 -0.48 10.13 23.13
N VAL A 125 -1.52 10.61 22.45
CA VAL A 125 -2.00 11.99 22.53
C VAL A 125 -3.28 12.03 23.34
N SER A 126 -3.35 12.95 24.32
CA SER A 126 -4.59 13.19 25.08
C SER A 126 -5.59 13.99 24.25
N THR A 127 -6.85 13.55 24.25
CA THR A 127 -7.95 14.30 23.62
C THR A 127 -8.60 15.32 24.56
N SER A 128 -8.03 15.55 25.75
CA SER A 128 -8.60 16.44 26.77
C SER A 128 -8.83 17.88 26.30
N SER A 129 -8.15 18.34 25.25
CA SER A 129 -8.38 19.66 24.64
C SER A 129 -9.67 19.75 23.83
N VAL A 130 -10.17 18.62 23.29
CA VAL A 130 -11.34 18.54 22.42
C VAL A 130 -12.53 17.88 23.13
N THR A 131 -12.27 16.88 23.99
CA THR A 131 -13.29 16.19 24.81
C THR A 131 -12.97 16.25 26.31
N PRO A 132 -13.02 17.43 26.96
CA PRO A 132 -12.53 17.59 28.34
C PRO A 132 -13.26 16.74 29.38
N SER A 133 -14.54 16.45 29.15
CA SER A 133 -15.38 15.66 30.06
C SER A 133 -15.33 14.15 29.83
N ASN A 134 -14.71 13.72 28.72
CA ASN A 134 -14.53 12.32 28.33
C ASN A 134 -13.22 12.20 27.53
N SER A 135 -12.12 12.56 28.19
CA SER A 135 -10.80 12.54 27.57
C SER A 135 -10.32 11.10 27.47
N ALA A 136 -9.92 10.69 26.28
CA ALA A 136 -9.22 9.44 26.05
C ALA A 136 -7.82 9.72 25.51
N LEU A 137 -7.05 8.65 25.38
CA LEU A 137 -5.79 8.68 24.67
C LEU A 137 -6.03 8.16 23.26
N ILE A 138 -5.37 8.77 22.29
CA ILE A 138 -5.34 8.30 20.90
C ILE A 138 -3.91 8.09 20.45
N THR A 139 -3.72 7.09 19.59
CA THR A 139 -2.47 6.86 18.88
C THR A 139 -2.81 6.34 17.49
N THR A 140 -1.86 6.40 16.57
CA THR A 140 -1.98 5.83 15.24
C THR A 140 -0.78 4.93 15.01
N VAL A 141 -1.05 3.73 14.52
CA VAL A 141 -0.01 2.80 14.07
C VAL A 141 -0.12 2.66 12.55
N ALA A 142 1.01 2.46 11.88
CA ALA A 142 1.07 2.14 10.48
C ALA A 142 1.41 0.66 10.30
N PHE A 143 0.87 0.05 9.25
CA PHE A 143 1.37 -1.21 8.72
C PHE A 143 1.95 -0.94 7.34
N ILE A 144 3.21 -1.31 7.16
CA ILE A 144 3.98 -1.12 5.95
C ILE A 144 4.16 -2.51 5.33
N ALA A 145 3.86 -2.65 4.05
CA ALA A 145 4.19 -3.83 3.26
C ALA A 145 4.88 -3.39 1.97
N THR A 146 6.05 -3.96 1.70
CA THR A 146 6.86 -3.68 0.51
C THR A 146 6.99 -4.94 -0.30
N ASP A 147 6.67 -4.83 -1.58
CA ASP A 147 6.79 -5.87 -2.59
C ASP A 147 8.25 -6.08 -3.07
N ASP A 148 8.53 -7.16 -3.79
CA ASP A 148 9.85 -7.44 -4.37
C ASP A 148 10.27 -6.45 -5.47
N ASP A 149 9.31 -5.73 -6.07
CA ASP A 149 9.56 -4.59 -6.95
C ASP A 149 9.74 -3.25 -6.21
N SER A 150 9.92 -3.29 -4.87
CA SER A 150 10.10 -2.11 -4.00
C SER A 150 8.91 -1.16 -3.91
N LEU A 151 7.75 -1.57 -4.43
CA LEU A 151 6.49 -0.84 -4.26
C LEU A 151 5.94 -1.09 -2.86
N SER A 152 5.54 -0.03 -2.16
CA SER A 152 5.09 -0.12 -0.78
C SER A 152 3.67 0.40 -0.59
N THR A 153 2.93 -0.27 0.27
CA THR A 153 1.64 0.20 0.79
C THR A 153 1.75 0.47 2.26
N VAL A 154 1.21 1.61 2.68
CA VAL A 154 1.06 1.99 4.09
C VAL A 154 -0.42 2.08 4.41
N GLN A 155 -0.86 1.33 5.41
CA GLN A 155 -2.19 1.49 5.99
C GLN A 155 -2.07 1.93 7.44
N MET A 156 -2.67 3.07 7.80
CA MET A 156 -2.70 3.51 9.19
C MET A 156 -4.02 3.19 9.87
N MET A 157 -3.94 2.87 11.15
CA MET A 157 -5.06 2.63 12.04
C MET A 157 -4.94 3.51 13.27
N THR A 158 -5.94 4.37 13.48
CA THR A 158 -6.07 5.12 14.73
C THR A 158 -6.81 4.27 15.75
N VAL A 159 -6.27 4.25 16.96
CA VAL A 159 -6.78 3.49 18.10
C VAL A 159 -6.98 4.43 19.27
N SER A 160 -8.03 4.22 20.07
CA SER A 160 -8.31 4.99 21.27
C SER A 160 -8.54 4.12 22.50
N THR A 161 -8.16 4.62 23.67
CA THR A 161 -8.47 4.01 24.98
C THR A 161 -9.92 4.23 25.43
N GLY A 162 -10.70 5.03 24.71
CA GLY A 162 -12.10 5.29 25.03
C GLY A 162 -12.98 5.34 23.78
N ASP A 163 -14.28 5.46 24.00
CA ASP A 163 -15.27 5.60 22.92
C ASP A 163 -15.18 7.00 22.31
N LEU A 164 -14.22 7.17 21.40
CA LEU A 164 -14.11 8.37 20.57
C LEU A 164 -14.70 8.08 19.19
N TYR A 165 -15.81 8.73 18.91
CA TYR A 165 -16.38 8.73 17.57
C TYR A 165 -15.65 9.75 16.70
N PHE A 166 -14.58 9.31 16.04
CA PHE A 166 -14.08 9.98 14.86
C PHE A 166 -14.93 9.48 13.69
N GLY A 167 -15.57 10.39 12.94
CA GLY A 167 -16.28 10.02 11.72
C GLY A 167 -15.36 9.27 10.73
N PRO A 168 -15.88 8.73 9.62
CA PRO A 168 -15.07 7.93 8.69
C PRO A 168 -13.78 8.68 8.30
N SER A 169 -12.63 8.05 8.52
CA SER A 169 -11.32 8.56 8.14
C SER A 169 -11.29 8.76 6.63
N MET A 170 -11.46 9.99 6.15
CA MET A 170 -11.26 10.32 4.75
C MET A 170 -9.77 10.42 4.48
N TYR A 171 -9.18 9.37 3.94
CA TYR A 171 -7.87 9.46 3.29
C TYR A 171 -8.03 10.26 2.00
N VAL A 172 -7.59 11.52 2.00
CA VAL A 172 -7.42 12.28 0.77
C VAL A 172 -6.04 11.93 0.22
N LEU A 173 -5.98 10.97 -0.70
CA LEU A 173 -4.81 10.80 -1.56
C LEU A 173 -4.81 11.99 -2.54
N SER A 174 -4.04 13.04 -2.26
CA SER A 174 -3.78 14.05 -3.28
C SER A 174 -2.76 13.47 -4.26
N THR A 175 -3.16 13.28 -5.51
CA THR A 175 -2.30 12.86 -6.63
C THR A 175 -1.33 13.96 -7.08
N ALA A 176 -0.88 14.81 -6.16
CA ALA A 176 0.00 15.93 -6.46
C ALA A 176 1.48 15.50 -6.37
N ASP A 177 1.82 14.39 -7.02
CA ASP A 177 3.20 14.15 -7.47
C ASP A 177 3.24 13.04 -8.53
N HIS A 178 2.90 13.38 -9.77
CA HIS A 178 3.61 12.79 -10.90
C HIS A 178 3.55 13.70 -12.13
N ALA A 179 4.75 13.96 -12.66
CA ALA A 179 5.09 14.73 -13.84
C ALA A 179 5.35 16.23 -13.62
N ASP A 180 6.44 16.53 -12.94
CA ASP A 180 7.40 17.46 -13.53
C ASP A 180 8.34 16.63 -14.42
N ASP A 181 8.17 16.72 -15.73
CA ASP A 181 9.17 16.34 -16.73
C ASP A 181 9.22 17.48 -17.78
N VAL A 182 9.97 18.53 -17.43
CA VAL A 182 11.14 19.07 -18.15
C VAL A 182 11.02 19.36 -19.67
N GLU A 183 11.09 20.67 -19.96
CA GLU A 183 11.72 21.42 -21.07
C GLU A 183 11.48 21.05 -22.55
N ASP A 184 10.75 21.91 -23.28
CA ASP A 184 11.28 23.05 -24.07
C ASP A 184 10.16 24.11 -24.32
#